data_AF-A0A520DJG4-F1
#
_entry.id   AF-A0A520DJG4-F1
#
_cell.length_a   1.000
_cell.length_b   1.000
_cell.length_c   1.000
_cell.angle_alpha   90.00
_cell.angle_beta   90.00
_cell.angle_gamma   90.00
#
_symmetry.space_group_name_H-M   'P 1'
#
loop_
_entity.id
_entity.type
_entity.pdbx_description
1 polymer ?
#
loop_
_entity_poly.entity_id
_entity_poly.type
_entity_poly.pdbx_seq_one_letter_code
_entity_poly.pdbx_strand_id
1 'polypeptide(L)'
;DDLKSIPKTGPFIAIANHPYGGVEGLALVKLLCTVRPDAKVMVNFILKKIPNLDEFFVAVNPFENVQHSSSISGLKTTFDLLRNGIPIGIFPAGEVSTFKLDAQQVTDRMWHPVVGKLIAKAKVPVVPIYFHGNNGVLFNILSFIHPTLRTAKLPSEFLNKQGLTIKVRVGKAIAPSEVSHMNSSNKLMDFLRARTYALGVGLDQERRLFNPLKLFKIKKKPAEIIEETSRELIKTEVSKLEDFKVWTEKNYEVYIVPTLKIPNVLREIGRLREITFREVGEGTNKKIDLDNYDIYYNHLFIWDKDLENIVGAYRIGKGDEILESMGRRGFYLSELFKMKDQFYPMLKQGIELGRSWIRKEYQGKPLPLFLLWKGILKYLIDNPQYRYMFGPVSISNSFSKFSKALIVDYITKNHFDYEMAKYVKPRNKFKADLLPISTDTLVDSSESFKDLDSIIGDIENSHIKIPVLLRQYMNLNAKIISFNIDPKFSDCLDGFLVVDTHNIPPEMLEKLGKNL
;
A
#
# COMPACT_ATOMS: atom_id res chain seq x y z
N ASP A 1 -9.47 -17.34 -1.67
CA ASP A 1 -9.56 -16.77 -0.31
C ASP A 1 -10.47 -15.56 -0.17
N ASP A 2 -10.57 -14.68 -1.17
CA ASP A 2 -11.38 -13.45 -1.15
C ASP A 2 -12.87 -13.61 -0.74
N LEU A 3 -13.48 -14.78 -0.95
CA LEU A 3 -14.86 -15.05 -0.48
C LEU A 3 -15.02 -14.88 1.03
N LYS A 4 -13.94 -15.02 1.81
CA LYS A 4 -13.95 -14.77 3.27
C LYS A 4 -14.24 -13.30 3.61
N SER A 5 -14.05 -12.38 2.66
CA SER A 5 -14.34 -10.95 2.82
C SER A 5 -15.84 -10.61 2.77
N ILE A 6 -16.68 -11.53 2.30
CA ILE A 6 -18.13 -11.35 2.23
C ILE A 6 -18.73 -11.62 3.62
N PRO A 7 -19.51 -10.68 4.20
CA PRO A 7 -20.16 -10.89 5.49
C PRO A 7 -21.11 -12.10 5.47
N LYS A 8 -20.90 -13.03 6.40
CA LYS A 8 -21.75 -14.23 6.57
C LYS A 8 -23.11 -13.93 7.19
N THR A 9 -23.25 -12.79 7.86
CA THR A 9 -24.45 -12.39 8.60
C THR A 9 -24.72 -10.91 8.42
N GLY A 10 -25.99 -10.51 8.55
CA GLY A 10 -26.41 -9.11 8.43
C GLY A 10 -26.49 -8.62 6.98
N PRO A 11 -27.07 -7.44 6.74
CA PRO A 11 -27.21 -6.91 5.39
C PRO A 11 -25.92 -6.27 4.90
N PHE A 12 -25.72 -6.29 3.58
CA PHE A 12 -24.70 -5.51 2.89
C PHE A 12 -25.14 -5.22 1.46
N ILE A 13 -24.51 -4.23 0.83
CA ILE A 13 -24.66 -3.95 -0.59
C ILE A 13 -23.36 -4.36 -1.30
N ALA A 14 -23.42 -5.35 -2.19
CA ALA A 14 -22.31 -5.68 -3.07
C ALA A 14 -22.39 -4.82 -4.33
N ILE A 15 -21.30 -4.13 -4.67
CA ILE A 15 -21.20 -3.30 -5.88
C ILE A 15 -20.18 -3.93 -6.84
N ALA A 16 -20.52 -3.98 -8.13
CA ALA A 16 -19.65 -4.61 -9.12
C ALA A 16 -19.57 -3.84 -10.44
N ASN A 17 -18.41 -3.93 -11.10
CA ASN A 17 -18.25 -3.50 -12.50
C ASN A 17 -18.80 -4.53 -13.49
N HIS A 18 -19.10 -4.11 -14.73
CA HIS A 18 -19.84 -4.94 -15.69
C HIS A 18 -19.15 -5.09 -17.08
N PRO A 19 -17.98 -5.77 -17.18
CA PRO A 19 -17.15 -5.82 -18.41
C PRO A 19 -17.67 -6.69 -19.59
N TYR A 20 -18.51 -7.70 -19.35
CA TYR A 20 -18.97 -8.73 -20.30
C TYR A 20 -20.45 -8.68 -20.68
N GLY A 21 -21.28 -7.90 -20.00
CA GLY A 21 -22.63 -7.57 -20.45
C GLY A 21 -23.71 -8.64 -20.28
N GLY A 22 -23.51 -9.62 -19.40
CA GLY A 22 -24.60 -10.48 -18.90
C GLY A 22 -24.13 -11.66 -18.07
N VAL A 23 -23.01 -12.29 -18.45
CA VAL A 23 -22.46 -13.47 -17.74
C VAL A 23 -22.06 -13.11 -16.30
N GLU A 24 -21.62 -11.87 -16.05
CA GLU A 24 -21.22 -11.45 -14.71
C GLU A 24 -22.40 -11.29 -13.77
N GLY A 25 -23.61 -11.05 -14.29
CA GLY A 25 -24.82 -11.05 -13.48
C GLY A 25 -25.02 -12.41 -12.81
N LEU A 26 -24.90 -13.50 -13.58
CA LEU A 26 -24.97 -14.86 -13.06
C LEU A 26 -23.77 -15.21 -12.19
N ALA A 27 -22.57 -14.76 -12.56
CA ALA A 27 -21.37 -14.97 -11.76
C ALA A 27 -21.50 -14.28 -10.38
N LEU A 28 -22.07 -13.07 -10.34
CA LEU A 28 -22.33 -12.33 -9.10
C LEU A 28 -23.36 -13.05 -8.24
N VAL A 29 -24.49 -13.50 -8.82
CA VAL A 29 -25.48 -14.31 -8.10
C VAL A 29 -24.81 -15.54 -7.50
N LYS A 30 -24.11 -16.35 -8.31
CA LYS A 30 -23.42 -17.55 -7.83
C LYS A 30 -22.43 -17.24 -6.71
N LEU A 31 -21.62 -16.19 -6.87
CA LEU A 31 -20.61 -15.78 -5.91
C LEU A 31 -21.22 -15.36 -4.57
N LEU A 32 -22.26 -14.53 -4.59
CA LEU A 32 -22.96 -14.10 -3.39
C LEU A 32 -23.70 -15.27 -2.72
N CYS A 33 -24.45 -16.06 -3.49
CA CYS A 33 -25.23 -17.19 -2.97
C CYS A 33 -24.37 -18.32 -2.41
N THR A 34 -23.11 -18.44 -2.83
CA THR A 34 -22.16 -19.39 -2.22
C THR A 34 -21.89 -19.08 -0.75
N VAL A 35 -21.94 -17.80 -0.35
CA VAL A 35 -21.72 -17.36 1.03
C VAL A 35 -23.03 -17.03 1.74
N ARG A 36 -23.99 -16.46 1.02
CA ARG A 36 -25.30 -15.98 1.49
C ARG A 36 -26.39 -16.47 0.56
N PRO A 37 -26.96 -17.67 0.80
CA PRO A 37 -27.96 -18.27 -0.10
C PRO A 37 -29.20 -17.39 -0.34
N ASP A 38 -29.51 -16.51 0.61
CA ASP A 38 -30.61 -15.55 0.57
C ASP A 38 -30.31 -14.27 -0.23
N ALA A 39 -29.07 -14.07 -0.69
CA ALA A 39 -28.65 -12.89 -1.44
C ALA A 39 -29.47 -12.69 -2.72
N LYS A 40 -29.75 -11.43 -3.04
CA LYS A 40 -30.44 -11.05 -4.28
C LYS A 40 -29.63 -10.04 -5.07
N VAL A 41 -29.87 -9.96 -6.37
CA VAL A 41 -29.20 -9.01 -7.28
C VAL A 41 -30.23 -8.09 -7.92
N MET A 42 -29.93 -6.81 -7.92
CA MET A 42 -30.72 -5.77 -8.57
C MET A 42 -30.55 -5.85 -10.08
N VAL A 43 -31.65 -6.04 -10.81
CA VAL A 43 -31.65 -6.24 -12.26
C VAL A 43 -32.81 -5.51 -12.94
N ASN A 44 -32.74 -5.40 -14.26
CA ASN A 44 -33.87 -4.93 -15.07
C ASN A 44 -35.01 -5.98 -15.08
N PHE A 45 -36.26 -5.54 -15.14
CA PHE A 45 -37.47 -6.37 -15.24
C PHE A 45 -37.41 -7.47 -16.30
N ILE A 46 -36.69 -7.25 -17.40
CA ILE A 46 -36.56 -8.27 -18.47
C ILE A 46 -35.91 -9.56 -17.94
N LEU A 47 -34.92 -9.45 -17.04
CA LEU A 47 -34.19 -10.60 -16.51
C LEU A 47 -35.05 -11.44 -15.53
N LYS A 48 -36.08 -10.82 -14.94
CA LYS A 48 -37.05 -11.51 -14.07
C LYS A 48 -37.90 -12.55 -14.81
N LYS A 49 -37.95 -12.46 -16.14
CA LYS A 49 -38.68 -13.43 -16.99
C LYS A 49 -37.93 -14.73 -17.21
N ILE A 50 -36.67 -14.84 -16.76
CA ILE A 50 -35.89 -16.07 -16.91
C ILE A 50 -36.32 -17.07 -15.83
N PRO A 51 -36.88 -18.24 -16.20
CA PRO A 51 -37.31 -19.24 -15.24
C PRO A 51 -36.16 -19.69 -14.33
N ASN A 52 -36.47 -19.99 -13.07
CA ASN A 52 -35.52 -20.45 -12.03
C ASN A 52 -34.49 -19.40 -11.55
N LEU A 53 -34.47 -18.20 -12.12
CA LEU A 53 -33.60 -17.10 -11.65
C LEU A 53 -34.36 -15.96 -10.96
N ASP A 54 -35.69 -15.95 -11.10
CA ASP A 54 -36.57 -14.92 -10.54
C ASP A 54 -36.33 -14.68 -9.03
N GLU A 55 -36.19 -15.76 -8.27
CA GLU A 55 -36.02 -15.69 -6.81
C GLU A 55 -34.72 -14.99 -6.38
N PHE A 56 -33.71 -14.94 -7.24
CA PHE A 56 -32.43 -14.27 -6.98
C PHE A 56 -32.45 -12.80 -7.38
N PHE A 57 -33.54 -12.29 -7.94
CA PHE A 57 -33.58 -10.97 -8.56
C PHE A 57 -34.53 -9.99 -7.86
N VAL A 58 -34.07 -8.74 -7.73
CA VAL A 58 -34.91 -7.59 -7.39
C VAL A 58 -35.04 -6.73 -8.62
N ALA A 59 -36.23 -6.74 -9.22
CA ALA A 59 -36.47 -5.95 -10.42
C ALA A 59 -36.65 -4.47 -10.07
N VAL A 60 -35.90 -3.65 -10.79
CA VAL A 60 -35.94 -2.19 -10.74
C VAL A 60 -36.00 -1.67 -12.17
N ASN A 61 -36.59 -0.49 -12.38
CA ASN A 61 -36.37 0.31 -13.60
C ASN A 61 -35.41 1.43 -13.21
N PRO A 62 -34.10 1.27 -13.37
CA PRO A 62 -33.20 2.31 -12.91
C PRO A 62 -33.06 3.46 -13.94
N PHE A 63 -33.65 3.34 -15.14
CA PHE A 63 -33.22 4.10 -16.32
C PHE A 63 -34.31 4.67 -17.24
N GLU A 64 -35.51 4.96 -16.71
CA GLU A 64 -36.41 5.92 -17.36
C GLU A 64 -36.68 7.10 -16.43
N ASN A 65 -36.92 8.28 -17.00
CA ASN A 65 -37.25 9.50 -16.28
C ASN A 65 -38.25 9.20 -15.16
N VAL A 66 -38.08 9.87 -14.02
CA VAL A 66 -38.66 9.65 -12.67
C VAL A 66 -40.21 9.70 -12.61
N GLN A 67 -40.93 9.53 -13.72
CA GLN A 67 -42.38 9.62 -13.84
C GLN A 67 -43.14 8.29 -13.71
N HIS A 68 -42.48 7.12 -13.62
CA HIS A 68 -43.17 5.83 -13.47
C HIS A 68 -43.03 5.21 -12.07
N SER A 69 -44.18 4.78 -11.50
CA SER A 69 -44.34 4.18 -10.17
C SER A 69 -43.53 2.89 -9.94
N SER A 70 -43.11 2.21 -11.01
CA SER A 70 -42.35 0.96 -10.96
C SER A 70 -40.94 1.12 -10.40
N SER A 71 -40.25 2.25 -10.65
CA SER A 71 -38.90 2.51 -10.10
C SER A 71 -38.90 2.76 -8.59
N ILE A 72 -39.95 3.40 -8.07
CA ILE A 72 -40.11 3.69 -6.64
C ILE A 72 -40.39 2.39 -5.87
N SER A 73 -41.20 1.49 -6.46
CA SER A 73 -41.52 0.19 -5.85
C SER A 73 -40.28 -0.70 -5.66
N GLY A 74 -39.42 -0.81 -6.66
CA GLY A 74 -38.21 -1.65 -6.60
C GLY A 74 -37.17 -1.15 -5.59
N LEU A 75 -37.01 0.18 -5.46
CA LEU A 75 -36.16 0.77 -4.42
C LEU A 75 -36.72 0.51 -3.01
N LYS A 76 -38.04 0.64 -2.83
CA LYS A 76 -38.69 0.32 -1.54
C LYS A 76 -38.49 -1.13 -1.16
N THR A 77 -38.73 -2.07 -2.07
CA THR A 77 -38.47 -3.50 -1.86
C THR A 77 -37.00 -3.76 -1.50
N THR A 78 -36.07 -3.08 -2.16
CA THR A 78 -34.63 -3.19 -1.84
C THR A 78 -34.34 -2.78 -0.39
N PHE A 79 -34.94 -1.69 0.10
CA PHE A 79 -34.79 -1.28 1.50
C PHE A 79 -35.39 -2.28 2.48
N ASP A 80 -36.58 -2.82 2.18
CA ASP A 80 -37.24 -3.79 3.05
C ASP A 80 -36.43 -5.09 3.16
N LEU A 81 -35.85 -5.56 2.04
CA LEU A 81 -34.92 -6.69 2.03
C LEU A 81 -33.67 -6.42 2.87
N LEU A 82 -33.03 -5.26 2.68
CA LEU A 82 -31.85 -4.88 3.47
C LEU A 82 -32.17 -4.78 4.97
N ARG A 83 -33.35 -4.26 5.35
CA ARG A 83 -33.81 -4.23 6.75
C ARG A 83 -34.01 -5.62 7.33
N ASN A 84 -34.47 -6.57 6.52
CA ASN A 84 -34.60 -7.97 6.90
C ASN A 84 -33.28 -8.75 6.87
N GLY A 85 -32.14 -8.07 6.70
CA GLY A 85 -30.82 -8.68 6.72
C GLY A 85 -30.38 -9.34 5.41
N ILE A 86 -31.17 -9.19 4.34
CA ILE A 86 -30.90 -9.80 3.02
C ILE A 86 -29.94 -8.90 2.23
N PRO A 87 -28.78 -9.41 1.79
CA PRO A 87 -27.81 -8.64 1.04
C PRO A 87 -28.22 -8.47 -0.41
N ILE A 88 -27.82 -7.34 -1.00
CA ILE A 88 -28.20 -6.95 -2.36
C ILE A 88 -26.95 -6.68 -3.20
N GLY A 89 -26.79 -7.41 -4.31
CA GLY A 89 -25.81 -7.12 -5.36
C GLY A 89 -26.33 -6.10 -6.37
N ILE A 90 -25.47 -5.17 -6.80
CA ILE A 90 -25.84 -4.06 -7.70
C ILE A 90 -24.71 -3.83 -8.71
N PHE A 91 -25.06 -3.68 -9.99
CA PHE A 91 -24.18 -3.13 -11.03
C PHE A 91 -24.50 -1.64 -11.23
N PRO A 92 -23.71 -0.71 -10.66
CA PRO A 92 -24.16 0.68 -10.55
C PRO A 92 -24.15 1.45 -11.87
N ALA A 93 -23.47 0.94 -12.90
CA ALA A 93 -23.38 1.55 -14.21
C ALA A 93 -24.65 1.38 -15.05
N GLY A 94 -25.50 0.39 -14.77
CA GLY A 94 -26.74 0.16 -15.50
C GLY A 94 -26.64 -0.41 -16.90
N GLU A 95 -25.47 -0.28 -17.52
CA GLU A 95 -25.13 -0.74 -18.86
C GLU A 95 -23.74 -1.39 -18.83
N VAL A 96 -23.45 -2.20 -19.85
CA VAL A 96 -22.14 -2.87 -20.02
C VAL A 96 -21.02 -1.84 -20.16
N SER A 97 -19.85 -2.12 -19.55
CA SER A 97 -18.64 -1.31 -19.72
C SER A 97 -18.34 -1.06 -21.20
N THR A 98 -17.98 0.18 -21.53
CA THR A 98 -17.64 0.59 -22.90
C THR A 98 -16.17 0.94 -23.00
N PHE A 99 -15.53 0.61 -24.13
CA PHE A 99 -14.15 0.98 -24.39
C PHE A 99 -13.99 2.51 -24.45
N LYS A 100 -13.12 3.07 -23.59
CA LYS A 100 -12.73 4.47 -23.67
C LYS A 100 -11.44 4.58 -24.47
N LEU A 101 -11.51 5.26 -25.62
CA LEU A 101 -10.38 5.49 -26.53
C LEU A 101 -9.22 6.22 -25.83
N ASP A 102 -9.51 7.20 -24.97
CA ASP A 102 -8.49 8.01 -24.28
C ASP A 102 -7.71 7.22 -23.20
N ALA A 103 -8.33 6.19 -22.61
CA ALA A 103 -7.74 5.38 -21.55
C ALA A 103 -7.23 4.00 -22.05
N GLN A 104 -7.45 3.68 -23.33
CA GLN A 104 -7.21 2.36 -23.93
C GLN A 104 -7.71 1.16 -23.10
N GLN A 105 -8.77 1.35 -22.32
CA GLN A 105 -9.29 0.35 -21.39
C GLN A 105 -10.82 0.34 -21.38
N VAL A 106 -11.38 -0.82 -21.01
CA VAL A 106 -12.81 -0.97 -20.78
C VAL A 106 -13.11 -0.68 -19.33
N THR A 107 -13.80 0.44 -19.14
CA THR A 107 -14.31 0.88 -17.84
C THR A 107 -15.79 1.18 -18.00
N ASP A 108 -16.54 1.00 -16.93
CA ASP A 108 -17.93 1.42 -16.88
C ASP A 108 -18.06 2.92 -17.20
N ARG A 109 -19.24 3.28 -17.70
CA ARG A 109 -19.73 4.67 -17.67
C ARG A 109 -19.82 5.16 -16.22
N MET A 110 -20.03 6.46 -16.01
CA MET A 110 -20.18 7.00 -14.66
C MET A 110 -21.29 6.24 -13.91
N TRP A 111 -21.00 5.84 -12.68
CA TRP A 111 -21.91 5.05 -11.88
C TRP A 111 -23.10 5.92 -11.43
N HIS A 112 -24.31 5.37 -11.46
CA HIS A 112 -25.52 6.17 -11.38
C HIS A 112 -25.78 6.73 -9.96
N PRO A 113 -26.09 8.03 -9.79
CA PRO A 113 -26.23 8.66 -8.47
C PRO A 113 -27.35 8.09 -7.59
N VAL A 114 -28.38 7.48 -8.19
CA VAL A 114 -29.48 6.83 -7.45
C VAL A 114 -28.97 5.69 -6.56
N VAL A 115 -27.97 4.93 -7.03
CA VAL A 115 -27.34 3.89 -6.23
C VAL A 115 -26.59 4.52 -5.04
N GLY A 116 -25.96 5.67 -5.24
CA GLY A 116 -25.34 6.43 -4.15
C GLY A 116 -26.36 6.86 -3.08
N LYS A 117 -27.54 7.34 -3.50
CA LYS A 117 -28.64 7.67 -2.56
C LYS A 117 -29.14 6.44 -1.79
N LEU A 118 -29.26 5.30 -2.47
CA LEU A 118 -29.64 4.02 -1.84
C LEU A 118 -28.64 3.62 -0.76
N ILE A 119 -27.34 3.62 -1.09
CA ILE A 119 -26.26 3.26 -0.16
C ILE A 119 -26.23 4.21 1.05
N ALA A 120 -26.26 5.53 0.80
CA ALA A 120 -26.22 6.54 1.86
C ALA A 120 -27.41 6.43 2.83
N LYS A 121 -28.59 6.06 2.32
CA LYS A 121 -29.79 5.86 3.15
C LYS A 121 -29.83 4.50 3.84
N ALA A 122 -29.31 3.45 3.20
CA ALA A 122 -29.31 2.10 3.74
C ALA A 122 -28.38 1.97 4.95
N LYS A 123 -27.24 2.70 4.94
CA LYS A 123 -26.22 2.66 6.00
C LYS A 123 -25.80 1.25 6.39
N VAL A 124 -25.67 0.39 5.38
CA VAL A 124 -25.16 -0.98 5.50
C VAL A 124 -23.75 -1.07 4.91
N PRO A 125 -22.94 -2.05 5.30
CA PRO A 125 -21.62 -2.25 4.70
C PRO A 125 -21.69 -2.39 3.17
N VAL A 126 -20.65 -1.90 2.48
CA VAL A 126 -20.52 -1.98 1.01
C VAL A 126 -19.37 -2.91 0.65
N VAL A 127 -19.63 -3.93 -0.18
CA VAL A 127 -18.62 -4.90 -0.62
C VAL A 127 -18.26 -4.65 -2.08
N PRO A 128 -17.05 -4.13 -2.39
CA PRO A 128 -16.62 -3.94 -3.76
C PRO A 128 -16.17 -5.25 -4.42
N ILE A 129 -16.68 -5.52 -5.62
CA ILE A 129 -16.37 -6.73 -6.40
C ILE A 129 -15.91 -6.33 -7.79
N TYR A 130 -14.70 -6.72 -8.15
CA TYR A 130 -14.13 -6.46 -9.47
C TYR A 130 -14.12 -7.72 -10.33
N PHE A 131 -14.85 -7.68 -11.43
CA PHE A 131 -14.76 -8.64 -12.53
C PHE A 131 -13.69 -8.16 -13.52
N HIS A 132 -12.69 -9.00 -13.75
CA HIS A 132 -11.63 -8.71 -14.71
C HIS A 132 -12.01 -9.19 -16.10
N GLY A 133 -11.86 -8.31 -17.09
CA GLY A 133 -11.99 -8.67 -18.48
C GLY A 133 -12.45 -7.55 -19.38
N ASN A 134 -12.63 -7.91 -20.64
CA ASN A 134 -13.17 -7.04 -21.68
C ASN A 134 -14.04 -7.89 -22.61
N ASN A 135 -15.13 -7.34 -23.13
CA ASN A 135 -15.77 -7.89 -24.31
C ASN A 135 -14.84 -7.76 -25.52
N GLY A 136 -14.71 -8.86 -26.28
CA GLY A 136 -13.88 -8.88 -27.48
C GLY A 136 -14.22 -7.70 -28.40
N VAL A 137 -13.21 -7.19 -29.11
CA VAL A 137 -13.24 -5.99 -29.98
C VAL A 137 -14.49 -5.93 -30.89
N LEU A 138 -15.03 -7.09 -31.29
CA LEU A 138 -16.23 -7.22 -32.11
C LEU A 138 -17.53 -6.67 -31.49
N PHE A 139 -17.68 -6.68 -30.16
CA PHE A 139 -18.88 -6.18 -29.47
C PHE A 139 -18.92 -4.63 -29.42
N ASN A 140 -17.76 -4.00 -29.32
CA ASN A 140 -17.62 -2.54 -29.32
C ASN A 140 -17.77 -1.91 -30.72
N ILE A 141 -17.48 -2.67 -31.79
CA ILE A 141 -17.69 -2.21 -33.17
C ILE A 141 -19.18 -2.12 -33.52
N LEU A 142 -20.00 -3.06 -33.02
CA LEU A 142 -21.44 -3.10 -33.30
C LEU A 142 -22.24 -1.99 -32.59
N SER A 143 -21.73 -1.43 -31.48
CA SER A 143 -22.37 -0.27 -30.82
C SER A 143 -22.32 1.02 -31.64
N PHE A 144 -21.49 1.09 -32.68
CA PHE A 144 -21.49 2.21 -33.62
C PHE A 144 -22.55 2.09 -34.72
N ILE A 145 -23.23 0.93 -34.84
CA ILE A 145 -24.17 0.66 -35.95
C ILE A 145 -25.64 0.86 -35.54
N HIS A 146 -26.12 0.24 -34.44
CA HIS A 146 -27.47 0.53 -33.89
C HIS A 146 -27.66 -0.09 -32.48
N PRO A 147 -28.30 0.60 -31.50
CA PRO A 147 -28.51 0.09 -30.13
C PRO A 147 -29.28 -1.23 -30.02
N THR A 148 -30.22 -1.52 -30.92
CA THR A 148 -31.04 -2.75 -30.87
C THR A 148 -30.29 -4.01 -31.38
N LEU A 149 -29.33 -3.85 -32.30
CA LEU A 149 -28.49 -4.94 -32.80
C LEU A 149 -27.53 -5.47 -31.70
N ARG A 150 -27.13 -4.58 -30.78
CA ARG A 150 -26.36 -4.94 -29.58
C ARG A 150 -27.14 -5.89 -28.68
N THR A 151 -28.40 -5.57 -28.39
CA THR A 151 -29.27 -6.40 -27.56
C THR A 151 -29.57 -7.76 -28.21
N ALA A 152 -29.76 -7.78 -29.53
CA ALA A 152 -30.03 -9.00 -30.30
C ALA A 152 -28.84 -10.00 -30.32
N LYS A 153 -27.60 -9.52 -30.17
CA LYS A 153 -26.38 -10.37 -30.16
C LYS A 153 -26.00 -10.90 -28.77
N LEU A 154 -26.64 -10.43 -27.70
CA LEU A 154 -26.35 -10.89 -26.33
C LEU A 154 -26.43 -12.43 -26.16
N PRO A 155 -27.40 -13.15 -26.76
CA PRO A 155 -27.46 -14.61 -26.65
C PRO A 155 -26.27 -15.32 -27.30
N SER A 156 -25.78 -14.84 -28.46
CA SER A 156 -24.65 -15.48 -29.14
C SER A 156 -23.30 -15.15 -28.49
N GLU A 157 -23.14 -13.96 -27.92
CA GLU A 157 -21.99 -13.63 -27.06
C GLU A 157 -21.97 -14.46 -25.77
N PHE A 158 -23.14 -14.80 -25.22
CA PHE A 158 -23.25 -15.68 -24.07
C PHE A 158 -22.82 -17.11 -24.40
N LEU A 159 -23.24 -17.64 -25.55
CA LEU A 159 -22.85 -18.98 -26.04
C LEU A 159 -21.37 -19.05 -26.46
N ASN A 160 -20.83 -17.98 -27.05
CA ASN A 160 -19.41 -17.90 -27.45
C ASN A 160 -18.41 -17.86 -26.27
N LYS A 161 -18.89 -17.77 -25.03
CA LYS A 161 -18.04 -17.73 -23.82
C LYS A 161 -17.97 -19.07 -23.08
N GLN A 162 -18.38 -20.18 -23.70
CA GLN A 162 -18.15 -21.52 -23.14
C GLN A 162 -16.64 -21.76 -22.92
N GLY A 163 -16.26 -22.16 -21.70
CA GLY A 163 -14.86 -22.38 -21.29
C GLY A 163 -14.12 -21.11 -20.81
N LEU A 164 -14.76 -19.93 -20.80
CA LEU A 164 -14.13 -18.71 -20.28
C LEU A 164 -13.99 -18.78 -18.76
N THR A 165 -12.76 -18.63 -18.26
CA THR A 165 -12.49 -18.43 -16.83
C THR A 165 -12.60 -16.94 -16.49
N ILE A 166 -13.62 -16.57 -15.71
CA ILE A 166 -13.80 -15.21 -15.22
C ILE A 166 -12.97 -15.03 -13.95
N LYS A 167 -11.99 -14.13 -13.99
CA LYS A 167 -11.22 -13.72 -12.80
C LYS A 167 -12.01 -12.66 -12.04
N VAL A 168 -12.17 -12.86 -10.73
CA VAL A 168 -12.92 -11.96 -9.85
C VAL A 168 -12.09 -11.66 -8.61
N ARG A 169 -12.16 -10.41 -8.13
CA ARG A 169 -11.61 -9.98 -6.85
C ARG A 169 -12.71 -9.42 -5.97
N VAL A 170 -12.72 -9.79 -4.70
CA VAL A 170 -13.69 -9.30 -3.71
C VAL A 170 -12.92 -8.55 -2.64
N GLY A 171 -13.15 -7.23 -2.56
CA GLY A 171 -12.57 -6.39 -1.52
C GLY A 171 -13.27 -6.57 -0.18
N LYS A 172 -12.67 -6.00 0.88
CA LYS A 172 -13.28 -6.02 2.22
C LYS A 172 -14.56 -5.22 2.26
N ALA A 173 -15.50 -5.67 3.09
CA ALA A 173 -16.70 -4.91 3.39
C ALA A 173 -16.32 -3.57 4.05
N ILE A 174 -16.68 -2.47 3.40
CA ILE A 174 -16.46 -1.11 3.88
C ILE A 174 -17.58 -0.79 4.86
N ALA A 175 -17.26 -0.51 6.12
CA ALA A 175 -18.27 -0.19 7.13
C ALA A 175 -18.94 1.16 6.80
N PRO A 176 -20.22 1.38 7.17
CA PRO A 176 -20.91 2.65 6.90
C PRO A 176 -20.17 3.89 7.38
N SER A 177 -19.43 3.78 8.49
CA SER A 177 -18.59 4.85 9.04
C SER A 177 -17.32 5.15 8.24
N GLU A 178 -16.88 4.21 7.41
CA GLU A 178 -15.66 4.31 6.58
C GLU A 178 -15.99 4.70 5.12
N VAL A 179 -17.28 4.83 4.79
CA VAL A 179 -17.72 5.26 3.46
C VAL A 179 -17.63 6.77 3.35
N SER A 180 -16.63 7.26 2.61
CA SER A 180 -16.45 8.69 2.36
C SER A 180 -17.55 9.30 1.49
N HIS A 181 -17.78 10.61 1.66
CA HIS A 181 -18.72 11.41 0.86
C HIS A 181 -20.20 10.97 0.90
N MET A 182 -20.68 10.40 2.02
CA MET A 182 -22.11 10.03 2.18
C MET A 182 -23.11 11.17 1.89
N ASN A 183 -22.68 12.43 2.02
CA ASN A 183 -23.51 13.62 1.74
C ASN A 183 -23.66 13.94 0.24
N SER A 184 -22.83 13.35 -0.64
CA SER A 184 -22.85 13.62 -2.08
C SER A 184 -22.86 12.30 -2.86
N SER A 185 -24.01 11.97 -3.45
CA SER A 185 -24.16 10.72 -4.17
C SER A 185 -23.18 10.55 -5.32
N ASN A 186 -22.83 11.61 -6.05
CA ASN A 186 -21.86 11.54 -7.15
C ASN A 186 -20.46 11.19 -6.64
N LYS A 187 -19.96 11.94 -5.65
CA LYS A 187 -18.63 11.70 -5.06
C LYS A 187 -18.53 10.34 -4.37
N LEU A 188 -19.61 9.90 -3.72
CA LEU A 188 -19.71 8.56 -3.16
C LEU A 188 -19.56 7.49 -4.24
N MET A 189 -20.27 7.63 -5.37
CA MET A 189 -20.17 6.68 -6.46
C MET A 189 -18.79 6.69 -7.12
N ASP A 190 -18.16 7.86 -7.26
CA ASP A 190 -16.79 7.97 -7.78
C ASP A 190 -15.77 7.28 -6.86
N PHE A 191 -15.89 7.47 -5.54
CA PHE A 191 -15.08 6.79 -4.54
C PHE A 191 -15.25 5.26 -4.61
N LEU A 192 -16.49 4.77 -4.58
CA LEU A 192 -16.79 3.34 -4.62
C LEU A 192 -16.35 2.69 -5.94
N ARG A 193 -16.46 3.44 -7.05
CA ARG A 193 -15.95 3.04 -8.35
C ARG A 193 -14.43 2.92 -8.31
N ALA A 194 -13.71 3.95 -7.86
CA ALA A 194 -12.26 3.93 -7.77
C ALA A 194 -11.77 2.76 -6.90
N ARG A 195 -12.41 2.52 -5.75
CA ARG A 195 -12.13 1.37 -4.87
C ARG A 195 -12.31 0.04 -5.58
N THR A 196 -13.39 -0.11 -6.34
CA THR A 196 -13.68 -1.34 -7.08
C THR A 196 -12.66 -1.58 -8.19
N TYR A 197 -12.34 -0.57 -9.01
CA TYR A 197 -11.38 -0.72 -10.11
C TYR A 197 -9.95 -0.93 -9.60
N ALA A 198 -9.59 -0.38 -8.43
CA ALA A 198 -8.28 -0.59 -7.82
C ALA A 198 -8.00 -2.07 -7.51
N LEU A 199 -9.02 -2.87 -7.20
CA LEU A 199 -8.89 -4.34 -7.01
C LEU A 199 -8.38 -5.06 -8.27
N GLY A 200 -8.63 -4.49 -9.45
CA GLY A 200 -8.22 -5.06 -10.74
C GLY A 200 -6.71 -4.96 -11.00
N VAL A 201 -6.02 -4.00 -10.37
CA VAL A 201 -4.61 -3.73 -10.64
C VAL A 201 -3.71 -4.91 -10.25
N GLY A 202 -4.06 -5.62 -9.17
CA GLY A 202 -3.34 -6.82 -8.73
C GLY A 202 -3.38 -7.97 -9.75
N LEU A 203 -4.37 -7.99 -10.66
CA LEU A 203 -4.52 -9.03 -11.69
C LEU A 203 -3.68 -8.76 -12.95
N ASP A 204 -3.48 -7.49 -13.31
CA ASP A 204 -2.70 -7.11 -14.49
C ASP A 204 -1.19 -7.35 -14.31
N GLN A 205 -0.71 -7.39 -13.07
CA GLN A 205 0.69 -7.67 -12.77
C GLN A 205 1.09 -9.12 -13.05
N GLU A 206 0.18 -10.09 -12.83
CA GLU A 206 0.42 -11.49 -13.16
C GLU A 206 0.77 -11.67 -14.65
N ARG A 207 0.06 -10.96 -15.55
CA ARG A 207 0.33 -11.00 -16.99
C ARG A 207 1.71 -10.46 -17.37
N ARG A 208 2.22 -9.44 -16.67
CA ARG A 208 3.54 -8.83 -16.95
C ARG A 208 4.73 -9.67 -16.47
N LEU A 209 4.50 -10.69 -15.64
CA LEU A 209 5.52 -11.68 -15.28
C LEU A 209 5.79 -12.64 -16.46
N PHE A 210 4.77 -12.93 -17.29
CA PHE A 210 4.84 -13.81 -18.46
C PHE A 210 5.10 -13.07 -19.79
N ASN A 211 5.89 -11.99 -19.77
CA ASN A 211 6.29 -11.33 -21.01
C ASN A 211 7.56 -12.00 -21.58
N PRO A 212 7.55 -12.58 -22.80
CA PRO A 212 8.71 -13.27 -23.37
C PRO A 212 9.96 -12.39 -23.48
N LEU A 213 9.80 -11.07 -23.60
CA LEU A 213 10.91 -10.10 -23.61
C LEU A 213 11.64 -9.99 -22.25
N LYS A 214 11.03 -10.42 -21.14
CA LYS A 214 11.69 -10.48 -19.81
C LYS A 214 12.47 -11.78 -19.59
N LEU A 215 12.30 -12.82 -20.41
CA LEU A 215 13.10 -14.05 -20.29
C LEU A 215 14.60 -13.80 -20.51
N PHE A 216 14.96 -12.79 -21.29
CA PHE A 216 16.35 -12.43 -21.57
C PHE A 216 17.01 -11.57 -20.49
N LYS A 217 16.28 -11.14 -19.45
CA LYS A 217 16.88 -10.44 -18.31
C LYS A 217 17.43 -11.50 -17.36
N ILE A 218 18.73 -11.79 -17.46
CA ILE A 218 19.45 -12.67 -16.52
C ILE A 218 19.25 -12.10 -15.11
N LYS A 219 18.34 -12.69 -14.33
CA LYS A 219 18.24 -12.42 -12.90
C LYS A 219 19.48 -13.03 -12.27
N LYS A 220 20.43 -12.19 -11.85
CA LYS A 220 21.61 -12.65 -11.10
C LYS A 220 21.11 -13.45 -9.90
N LYS A 221 21.54 -14.70 -9.79
CA LYS A 221 21.26 -15.53 -8.62
C LYS A 221 21.86 -14.83 -7.40
N PRO A 222 21.11 -14.63 -6.31
CA PRO A 222 21.65 -14.04 -5.10
C PRO A 222 22.86 -14.82 -4.61
N ALA A 223 23.91 -14.12 -4.18
CA ALA A 223 25.08 -14.77 -3.58
C ALA A 223 24.69 -15.45 -2.27
N GLU A 224 25.32 -16.57 -1.96
CA GLU A 224 25.16 -17.22 -0.65
C GLU A 224 25.58 -16.25 0.47
N ILE A 225 24.75 -16.17 1.51
CA ILE A 225 25.00 -15.28 2.64
C ILE A 225 26.14 -15.89 3.46
N ILE A 226 27.04 -15.05 3.97
CA ILE A 226 28.15 -15.54 4.79
C ILE A 226 27.64 -16.28 6.04
N GLU A 227 28.47 -17.18 6.55
CA GLU A 227 28.22 -17.87 7.82
C GLU A 227 28.12 -16.89 9.01
N GLU A 228 27.36 -17.31 10.03
CA GLU A 228 27.21 -16.60 11.30
C GLU A 228 28.57 -16.29 11.92
N THR A 229 28.76 -15.06 12.41
CA THR A 229 29.97 -14.71 13.17
C THR A 229 29.96 -15.48 14.49
N SER A 230 31.12 -15.97 14.96
CA SER A 230 31.22 -16.66 16.26
C SER A 230 30.60 -15.82 17.38
N ARG A 231 29.71 -16.46 18.15
CA ARG A 231 28.98 -15.81 19.25
C ARG A 231 29.92 -15.37 20.36
N GLU A 232 30.97 -16.13 20.61
CA GLU A 232 32.00 -15.82 21.61
C GLU A 232 32.73 -14.51 21.26
N LEU A 233 33.04 -14.30 19.98
CA LEU A 233 33.66 -13.06 19.50
C LEU A 233 32.71 -11.86 19.68
N ILE A 234 31.44 -12.02 19.30
CA ILE A 234 30.41 -10.99 19.48
C ILE A 234 30.27 -10.64 20.97
N LYS A 235 30.11 -11.64 21.84
CA LYS A 235 29.98 -11.44 23.30
C LYS A 235 31.18 -10.70 23.88
N THR A 236 32.38 -11.10 23.46
CA THR A 236 33.63 -10.47 23.90
C THR A 236 33.68 -9.00 23.48
N GLU A 237 33.23 -8.66 22.28
CA GLU A 237 33.09 -7.26 21.86
C GLU A 237 32.06 -6.53 22.71
N VAL A 238 30.83 -7.03 22.81
CA VAL A 238 29.73 -6.38 23.55
C VAL A 238 30.10 -6.12 25.02
N SER A 239 30.83 -7.03 25.67
CA SER A 239 31.28 -6.86 27.06
C SER A 239 32.20 -5.64 27.29
N LYS A 240 32.80 -5.10 26.21
CA LYS A 240 33.70 -3.95 26.24
C LYS A 240 33.01 -2.63 25.85
N LEU A 241 31.69 -2.64 25.64
CA LEU A 241 30.93 -1.51 25.11
C LEU A 241 30.11 -0.76 26.15
N GLU A 242 30.42 -0.92 27.44
CA GLU A 242 29.63 -0.32 28.53
C GLU A 242 29.53 1.22 28.37
N ASP A 243 30.61 1.88 27.98
CA ASP A 243 30.66 3.34 27.75
C ASP A 243 29.79 3.80 26.55
N PHE A 244 29.38 2.87 25.68
CA PHE A 244 28.55 3.15 24.51
C PHE A 244 27.08 2.71 24.69
N LYS A 245 26.74 2.18 25.88
CA LYS A 245 25.37 1.77 26.19
C LYS A 245 24.50 3.01 26.41
N VAL A 246 23.46 3.15 25.60
CA VAL A 246 22.54 4.29 25.66
C VAL A 246 21.27 3.99 26.45
N TRP A 247 20.87 2.71 26.53
CA TRP A 247 19.67 2.31 27.25
C TRP A 247 19.71 0.85 27.71
N THR A 248 18.98 0.54 28.78
CA THR A 248 18.70 -0.83 29.22
C THR A 248 17.23 -0.97 29.55
N GLU A 249 16.59 -2.00 29.01
CA GLU A 249 15.18 -2.32 29.25
C GLU A 249 15.03 -3.82 29.46
N LYS A 250 14.81 -4.25 30.70
CA LYS A 250 14.76 -5.67 31.08
C LYS A 250 16.06 -6.38 30.65
N ASN A 251 15.97 -7.44 29.84
CA ASN A 251 17.08 -8.19 29.29
C ASN A 251 17.71 -7.55 28.03
N TYR A 252 17.15 -6.45 27.52
CA TYR A 252 17.67 -5.79 26.32
C TYR A 252 18.59 -4.62 26.66
N GLU A 253 19.70 -4.53 25.95
CA GLU A 253 20.64 -3.42 26.02
C GLU A 253 20.75 -2.76 24.65
N VAL A 254 20.84 -1.43 24.62
CA VAL A 254 20.90 -0.65 23.39
C VAL A 254 22.21 0.10 23.37
N TYR A 255 22.96 -0.02 22.27
CA TYR A 255 24.29 0.55 22.10
C TYR A 255 24.35 1.41 20.85
N ILE A 256 25.12 2.50 20.88
CA ILE A 256 25.48 3.29 19.69
C ILE A 256 27.00 3.39 19.62
N VAL A 257 27.60 2.67 18.67
CA VAL A 257 29.06 2.42 18.69
C VAL A 257 29.72 2.77 17.36
N PRO A 258 30.90 3.42 17.36
CA PRO A 258 31.73 3.57 16.17
C PRO A 258 32.24 2.22 15.65
N THR A 259 32.28 2.05 14.33
CA THR A 259 32.67 0.80 13.65
C THR A 259 33.97 0.17 14.15
N LEU A 260 35.00 0.98 14.45
CA LEU A 260 36.32 0.49 14.89
C LEU A 260 36.29 -0.32 16.19
N LYS A 261 35.23 -0.20 17.01
CA LYS A 261 35.08 -0.92 18.28
C LYS A 261 34.32 -2.24 18.14
N ILE A 262 33.68 -2.48 17.00
CA ILE A 262 32.71 -3.56 16.79
C ILE A 262 32.91 -4.32 15.46
N PRO A 263 34.13 -4.76 15.08
CA PRO A 263 34.33 -5.43 13.79
C PRO A 263 33.54 -6.74 13.65
N ASN A 264 33.42 -7.56 14.69
CA ASN A 264 32.66 -8.82 14.64
C ASN A 264 31.15 -8.58 14.71
N VAL A 265 30.71 -7.67 15.59
CA VAL A 265 29.31 -7.21 15.65
C VAL A 265 28.89 -6.59 14.32
N LEU A 266 29.72 -5.76 13.67
CA LEU A 266 29.40 -5.14 12.38
C LEU A 266 29.29 -6.18 11.26
N ARG A 267 30.19 -7.16 11.23
CA ARG A 267 30.09 -8.29 10.28
C ARG A 267 28.75 -9.00 10.46
N GLU A 268 28.34 -9.25 11.70
CA GLU A 268 27.05 -9.90 12.00
C GLU A 268 25.85 -9.01 11.66
N ILE A 269 25.91 -7.70 11.94
CA ILE A 269 24.90 -6.73 11.50
C ILE A 269 24.74 -6.80 9.98
N GLY A 270 25.82 -6.78 9.20
CA GLY A 270 25.75 -6.85 7.74
C GLY A 270 25.15 -8.15 7.22
N ARG A 271 25.42 -9.27 7.91
CA ARG A 271 24.84 -10.59 7.58
C ARG A 271 23.34 -10.61 7.84
N LEU A 272 22.93 -10.26 9.06
CA LEU A 272 21.54 -10.26 9.50
C LEU A 272 20.68 -9.23 8.75
N ARG A 273 21.27 -8.08 8.40
CA ARG A 273 20.67 -7.05 7.55
C ARG A 273 20.31 -7.61 6.18
N GLU A 274 21.25 -8.29 5.50
CA GLU A 274 20.99 -8.91 4.20
C GLU A 274 19.93 -10.02 4.29
N ILE A 275 19.98 -10.87 5.33
CA ILE A 275 18.95 -11.90 5.58
C ILE A 275 17.57 -11.27 5.67
N THR A 276 17.45 -10.23 6.50
CA THR A 276 16.17 -9.56 6.78
C THR A 276 15.62 -8.87 5.54
N PHE A 277 16.47 -8.16 4.79
CA PHE A 277 16.02 -7.46 3.59
C PHE A 277 15.64 -8.42 2.45
N ARG A 278 16.41 -9.49 2.22
CA ARG A 278 16.08 -10.48 1.18
C ARG A 278 14.75 -11.16 1.42
N GLU A 279 14.40 -11.43 2.67
CA GLU A 279 13.15 -12.09 3.04
C GLU A 279 11.90 -11.31 2.57
N VAL A 280 11.99 -9.98 2.57
CA VAL A 280 10.91 -9.09 2.10
C VAL A 280 11.06 -8.68 0.63
N GLY A 281 11.96 -9.33 -0.12
CA GLY A 281 12.22 -9.04 -1.52
C GLY A 281 13.06 -7.78 -1.77
N GLU A 282 13.75 -7.29 -0.73
CA GLU A 282 14.69 -6.18 -0.78
C GLU A 282 16.14 -6.69 -0.68
N GLY A 283 17.09 -5.81 -0.38
CA GLY A 283 18.48 -6.19 -0.13
C GLY A 283 19.40 -6.06 -1.34
N THR A 284 20.67 -6.31 -1.10
CA THR A 284 21.75 -6.07 -2.08
C THR A 284 22.02 -7.26 -3.00
N ASN A 285 21.49 -8.44 -2.65
CA ASN A 285 21.77 -9.73 -3.27
C ASN A 285 23.26 -10.15 -3.18
N LYS A 286 24.02 -9.53 -2.28
CA LYS A 286 25.44 -9.86 -1.98
C LYS A 286 25.54 -10.74 -0.74
N LYS A 287 26.69 -11.38 -0.55
CA LYS A 287 26.95 -12.26 0.61
C LYS A 287 26.78 -11.58 1.98
N ILE A 288 26.88 -10.25 2.03
CA ILE A 288 26.75 -9.40 3.22
C ILE A 288 26.31 -8.00 2.78
N ASP A 289 25.45 -7.35 3.55
CA ASP A 289 25.02 -5.96 3.33
C ASP A 289 25.88 -4.98 4.15
N LEU A 290 27.12 -4.79 3.70
CA LEU A 290 28.02 -3.72 4.13
C LEU A 290 28.51 -2.92 2.92
N ASP A 291 28.63 -1.61 3.10
CA ASP A 291 29.13 -0.66 2.11
C ASP A 291 30.21 0.27 2.72
N ASN A 292 30.70 1.23 1.94
CA ASN A 292 31.76 2.13 2.37
C ASN A 292 31.33 3.09 3.49
N TYR A 293 30.03 3.33 3.67
CA TYR A 293 29.50 4.17 4.72
C TYR A 293 29.57 3.46 6.08
N ASP A 294 29.42 2.14 6.11
CA ASP A 294 29.57 1.36 7.34
C ASP A 294 30.98 1.50 7.98
N ILE A 295 31.99 2.02 7.27
CA ILE A 295 33.35 2.23 7.79
C ILE A 295 33.42 3.36 8.83
N TYR A 296 32.63 4.43 8.65
CA TYR A 296 32.70 5.65 9.48
C TYR A 296 31.35 6.07 10.06
N TYR A 297 30.26 5.39 9.71
CA TYR A 297 28.99 5.56 10.41
C TYR A 297 29.03 4.79 11.72
N ASN A 298 28.35 5.31 12.73
CA ASN A 298 28.06 4.57 13.94
C ASN A 298 26.94 3.55 13.69
N HIS A 299 26.88 2.53 14.54
CA HIS A 299 25.84 1.52 14.50
C HIS A 299 25.09 1.52 15.82
N LEU A 300 23.79 1.79 15.74
CA LEU A 300 22.83 1.51 16.79
C LEU A 300 22.44 0.03 16.70
N PHE A 301 22.52 -0.72 17.79
CA PHE A 301 21.98 -2.08 17.83
C PHE A 301 21.41 -2.43 19.19
N ILE A 302 20.50 -3.41 19.19
CA ILE A 302 19.90 -3.98 20.39
C ILE A 302 20.52 -5.36 20.63
N TRP A 303 21.00 -5.58 21.85
CA TRP A 303 21.53 -6.84 22.36
C TRP A 303 20.50 -7.49 23.28
N ASP A 304 20.17 -8.76 23.04
CA ASP A 304 19.39 -9.59 23.96
C ASP A 304 20.36 -10.36 24.86
N LYS A 305 20.38 -10.04 26.16
CA LYS A 305 21.28 -10.70 27.12
C LYS A 305 20.94 -12.16 27.38
N ASP A 306 19.68 -12.53 27.30
CA ASP A 306 19.23 -13.88 27.64
C ASP A 306 19.56 -14.84 26.48
N LEU A 307 19.36 -14.37 25.25
CA LEU A 307 19.62 -15.16 24.03
C LEU A 307 21.00 -14.88 23.40
N GLU A 308 21.75 -13.96 24.00
CA GLU A 308 23.10 -13.54 23.58
C GLU A 308 23.20 -13.27 22.07
N ASN A 309 22.28 -12.45 21.55
CA ASN A 309 22.24 -12.16 20.12
C ASN A 309 21.79 -10.72 19.82
N ILE A 310 22.07 -10.29 18.58
CA ILE A 310 21.64 -9.00 18.05
C ILE A 310 20.18 -9.11 17.62
N VAL A 311 19.33 -8.21 18.10
CA VAL A 311 17.88 -8.19 17.82
C VAL A 311 17.54 -7.37 16.58
N GLY A 312 18.22 -6.25 16.40
CA GLY A 312 17.99 -5.31 15.31
C GLY A 312 19.00 -4.18 15.38
N ALA A 313 19.15 -3.45 14.28
CA ALA A 313 20.14 -2.39 14.17
C ALA A 313 19.70 -1.25 13.25
N TYR A 314 20.38 -0.11 13.38
CA TYR A 314 20.23 1.10 12.58
C TYR A 314 21.62 1.72 12.35
N ARG A 315 21.92 2.16 11.13
CA ARG A 315 23.14 2.92 10.83
C ARG A 315 22.91 4.41 11.09
N ILE A 316 23.86 5.08 11.77
CA ILE A 316 23.79 6.49 12.18
C ILE A 316 25.03 7.24 11.68
N GLY A 317 24.83 8.22 10.81
CA GLY A 317 25.88 9.10 10.30
C GLY A 317 25.79 10.48 10.93
N LYS A 318 26.86 10.94 11.58
CA LYS A 318 26.87 12.28 12.18
C LYS A 318 27.20 13.33 11.13
N GLY A 319 26.29 14.25 10.87
CA GLY A 319 26.38 15.13 9.71
C GLY A 319 27.52 16.14 9.75
N ASP A 320 27.92 16.60 10.93
CA ASP A 320 29.11 17.42 11.13
C ASP A 320 30.40 16.65 10.85
N GLU A 321 30.59 15.48 11.47
CA GLU A 321 31.77 14.63 11.27
C GLU A 321 31.89 14.16 9.82
N ILE A 322 30.78 13.76 9.18
CA ILE A 322 30.76 13.35 7.78
C ILE A 322 31.17 14.50 6.87
N LEU A 323 30.61 15.69 7.08
CA LEU A 323 30.89 16.84 6.23
C LEU A 323 32.33 17.32 6.37
N GLU A 324 32.90 17.24 7.58
CA GLU A 324 34.29 17.59 7.86
C GLU A 324 35.29 16.57 7.28
N SER A 325 35.06 15.28 7.49
CA SER A 325 36.02 14.22 7.14
C SER A 325 35.88 13.69 5.71
N MET A 326 34.63 13.51 5.24
CA MET A 326 34.32 12.85 3.96
C MET A 326 33.75 13.83 2.93
N GLY A 327 33.42 15.05 3.36
CA GLY A 327 32.78 16.06 2.54
C GLY A 327 31.37 15.67 2.10
N ARG A 328 30.84 16.40 1.11
CA ARG A 328 29.45 16.28 0.64
C ARG A 328 29.06 14.90 0.12
N ARG A 329 30.03 14.15 -0.42
CA ARG A 329 29.81 12.80 -0.96
C ARG A 329 29.86 11.71 0.13
N GLY A 330 30.18 12.08 1.36
CA GLY A 330 30.17 11.19 2.52
C GLY A 330 28.78 10.81 3.02
N PHE A 331 27.73 11.53 2.63
CA PHE A 331 26.35 11.15 2.94
C PHE A 331 25.87 10.01 2.04
N TYR A 332 25.18 9.01 2.59
CA TYR A 332 24.57 7.93 1.81
C TYR A 332 23.50 8.47 0.84
N LEU A 333 22.73 9.46 1.29
CA LEU A 333 21.75 10.18 0.48
C LEU A 333 22.34 10.78 -0.81
N SER A 334 23.65 11.06 -0.86
CA SER A 334 24.31 11.52 -2.08
C SER A 334 24.34 10.45 -3.20
N GLU A 335 24.14 9.16 -2.88
CA GLU A 335 23.94 8.09 -3.87
C GLU A 335 22.55 8.13 -4.54
N LEU A 336 21.55 8.66 -3.83
CA LEU A 336 20.15 8.66 -4.25
C LEU A 336 19.70 10.03 -4.78
N PHE A 337 20.25 11.10 -4.22
CA PHE A 337 19.84 12.47 -4.49
C PHE A 337 21.03 13.38 -4.81
N LYS A 338 20.77 14.41 -5.62
CA LYS A 338 21.65 15.54 -5.85
C LYS A 338 21.15 16.70 -4.98
N MET A 339 22.00 17.18 -4.07
CA MET A 339 21.66 18.22 -3.10
C MET A 339 22.46 19.49 -3.36
N LYS A 340 21.79 20.66 -3.32
CA LYS A 340 22.43 21.97 -3.47
C LYS A 340 23.08 22.43 -2.16
N ASP A 341 24.01 23.37 -2.28
CA ASP A 341 24.85 23.91 -1.20
C ASP A 341 24.04 24.43 -0.01
N GLN A 342 22.89 25.06 -0.27
CA GLN A 342 22.00 25.60 0.76
C GLN A 342 21.44 24.53 1.71
N PHE A 343 21.50 23.25 1.34
CA PHE A 343 20.96 22.16 2.14
C PHE A 343 21.95 21.61 3.18
N TYR A 344 23.26 21.75 2.95
CA TYR A 344 24.29 21.17 3.81
C TYR A 344 24.36 21.76 5.24
N PRO A 345 24.02 23.04 5.51
CA PRO A 345 23.92 23.54 6.88
C PRO A 345 22.93 22.74 7.73
N MET A 346 21.80 22.30 7.16
CA MET A 346 20.83 21.44 7.84
C MET A 346 21.41 20.04 8.07
N LEU A 347 22.05 19.45 7.05
CA LEU A 347 22.68 18.14 7.17
C LEU A 347 23.78 18.12 8.23
N LYS A 348 24.58 19.20 8.33
CA LYS A 348 25.62 19.37 9.36
C LYS A 348 25.03 19.31 10.78
N GLN A 349 23.84 19.85 10.98
CA GLN A 349 23.13 19.87 12.27
C GLN A 349 22.23 18.64 12.46
N GLY A 350 22.52 17.51 11.81
CA GLY A 350 21.66 16.35 11.93
C GLY A 350 22.38 15.02 11.82
N ILE A 351 21.62 13.96 12.02
CA ILE A 351 22.07 12.59 11.86
C ILE A 351 21.38 11.93 10.67
N GLU A 352 22.18 11.28 9.84
CA GLU A 352 21.70 10.43 8.76
C GLU A 352 21.37 9.04 9.30
N LEU A 353 20.12 8.63 9.19
CA LEU A 353 19.63 7.31 9.58
C LEU A 353 19.38 6.47 8.33
N GLY A 354 19.90 5.24 8.30
CA GLY A 354 19.64 4.32 7.19
C GLY A 354 19.80 2.86 7.57
N ARG A 355 19.33 1.95 6.71
CA ARG A 355 19.52 0.50 6.88
C ARG A 355 18.98 -0.04 8.21
N SER A 356 17.80 0.41 8.65
CA SER A 356 17.14 -0.15 9.83
C SER A 356 16.56 -1.53 9.54
N TRP A 357 16.74 -2.46 10.47
CA TRP A 357 16.14 -3.78 10.37
C TRP A 357 15.96 -4.40 11.76
N ILE A 358 15.03 -5.36 11.86
CA ILE A 358 14.78 -6.16 13.06
C ILE A 358 14.69 -7.61 12.62
N ARG A 359 15.38 -8.49 13.33
CA ARG A 359 15.33 -9.95 13.10
C ARG A 359 13.90 -10.47 13.07
N LYS A 360 13.61 -11.39 12.15
CA LYS A 360 12.25 -11.94 11.94
C LYS A 360 11.60 -12.45 13.23
N GLU A 361 12.38 -13.11 14.08
CA GLU A 361 11.94 -13.69 15.36
C GLU A 361 11.48 -12.64 16.39
N TYR A 362 11.85 -11.39 16.16
CA TYR A 362 11.51 -10.23 16.96
C TYR A 362 10.52 -9.28 16.27
N GLN A 363 10.23 -9.48 14.98
CA GLN A 363 9.22 -8.71 14.26
C GLN A 363 7.81 -9.01 14.80
N GLY A 364 6.89 -8.04 14.64
CA GLY A 364 5.54 -8.11 15.20
C GLY A 364 5.47 -7.84 16.71
N LYS A 365 6.59 -7.91 17.43
CA LYS A 365 6.68 -7.49 18.83
C LYS A 365 6.87 -5.96 18.89
N PRO A 366 6.12 -5.22 19.74
CA PRO A 366 6.28 -3.76 19.82
C PRO A 366 7.63 -3.29 20.36
N LEU A 367 8.25 -4.08 21.25
CA LEU A 367 9.41 -3.66 22.04
C LEU A 367 10.69 -3.42 21.21
N PRO A 368 11.12 -4.28 20.28
CA PRO A 368 12.36 -4.08 19.53
C PRO A 368 12.41 -2.77 18.73
N LEU A 369 11.32 -2.44 18.00
CA LEU A 369 11.27 -1.18 17.27
C LEU A 369 11.25 0.02 18.22
N PHE A 370 10.53 -0.09 19.33
CA PHE A 370 10.50 0.93 20.37
C PHE A 370 11.90 1.21 20.95
N LEU A 371 12.71 0.17 21.19
CA LEU A 371 14.08 0.31 21.71
C LEU A 371 15.04 0.98 20.72
N LEU A 372 14.92 0.70 19.42
CA LEU A 372 15.70 1.42 18.40
C LEU A 372 15.37 2.92 18.45
N TRP A 373 14.08 3.26 18.48
CA TRP A 373 13.65 4.66 18.58
C TRP A 373 14.09 5.33 19.89
N LYS A 374 14.04 4.60 21.01
CA LYS A 374 14.50 5.09 22.31
C LYS A 374 16.00 5.37 22.30
N GLY A 375 16.80 4.50 21.70
CA GLY A 375 18.24 4.72 21.51
C GLY A 375 18.53 5.99 20.69
N ILE A 376 17.81 6.19 19.57
CA ILE A 376 17.95 7.41 18.75
C ILE A 376 17.58 8.66 19.54
N LEU A 377 16.45 8.63 20.26
CA LEU A 377 16.00 9.79 21.04
C LEU A 377 16.99 10.13 22.15
N LYS A 378 17.46 9.13 22.91
CA LYS A 378 18.47 9.35 23.95
C LYS A 378 19.74 9.97 23.36
N TYR A 379 20.18 9.46 22.21
CA TYR A 379 21.34 10.02 21.51
C TYR A 379 21.16 11.49 21.15
N LEU A 380 19.98 11.88 20.65
CA LEU A 380 19.67 13.27 20.31
C LEU A 380 19.61 14.18 21.55
N ILE A 381 19.07 13.68 22.67
CA ILE A 381 19.04 14.41 23.94
C ILE A 381 20.46 14.67 24.45
N ASP A 382 21.32 13.65 24.37
CA ASP A 382 22.72 13.76 24.80
C ASP A 382 23.57 14.61 23.85
N ASN A 383 23.09 14.85 22.63
CA ASN A 383 23.80 15.56 21.57
C ASN A 383 22.90 16.66 20.95
N PRO A 384 22.61 17.74 21.71
CA PRO A 384 21.66 18.78 21.29
C PRO A 384 22.11 19.58 20.06
N GLN A 385 23.37 19.44 19.61
CA GLN A 385 23.84 19.99 18.34
C GLN A 385 23.14 19.35 17.12
N TYR A 386 22.59 18.14 17.27
CA TYR A 386 21.85 17.45 16.22
C TYR A 386 20.36 17.75 16.33
N ARG A 387 19.92 18.75 15.58
CA ARG A 387 18.52 19.15 15.44
C ARG A 387 17.74 18.27 14.46
N TYR A 388 18.38 17.73 13.44
CA TYR A 388 17.66 17.02 12.37
C TYR A 388 17.93 15.53 12.37
N MET A 389 16.92 14.73 12.06
CA MET A 389 17.10 13.36 11.58
C MET A 389 16.73 13.31 10.11
N PHE A 390 17.52 12.64 9.30
CA PHE A 390 17.20 12.50 7.88
C PHE A 390 17.69 11.18 7.32
N GLY A 391 17.15 10.78 6.18
CA GLY A 391 17.55 9.52 5.56
C GLY A 391 16.54 9.04 4.53
N PRO A 392 16.89 7.98 3.79
CA PRO A 392 15.94 7.32 2.92
C PRO A 392 14.99 6.42 3.72
N VAL A 393 13.70 6.55 3.45
CA VAL A 393 12.69 5.57 3.85
C VAL A 393 12.23 4.80 2.61
N SER A 394 12.40 3.49 2.64
CA SER A 394 12.16 2.62 1.48
C SER A 394 10.75 2.04 1.49
N ILE A 395 10.13 2.07 0.31
CA ILE A 395 8.90 1.35 -0.02
C ILE A 395 9.30 0.22 -0.97
N SER A 396 9.09 -1.02 -0.53
CA SER A 396 9.50 -2.23 -1.25
C SER A 396 9.05 -2.26 -2.71
N ASN A 397 9.85 -2.91 -3.55
CA ASN A 397 9.44 -3.17 -4.94
C ASN A 397 8.37 -4.26 -5.09
N SER A 398 8.02 -4.94 -3.99
CA SER A 398 6.89 -5.87 -3.94
C SER A 398 5.53 -5.19 -4.10
N PHE A 399 5.41 -3.91 -3.73
CA PHE A 399 4.20 -3.13 -3.96
C PHE A 399 3.90 -2.95 -5.43
N SER A 400 2.61 -2.98 -5.77
CA SER A 400 2.17 -2.68 -7.11
C SER A 400 2.55 -1.24 -7.52
N LYS A 401 2.76 -0.97 -8.82
CA LYS A 401 3.02 0.40 -9.29
C LYS A 401 1.92 1.39 -8.86
N PHE A 402 0.67 0.93 -8.84
CA PHE A 402 -0.48 1.74 -8.42
C PHE A 402 -0.45 2.02 -6.93
N SER A 403 -0.16 1.03 -6.09
CA SER A 403 -0.02 1.24 -4.64
C SER A 403 1.14 2.18 -4.32
N LYS A 404 2.28 2.05 -5.02
CA LYS A 404 3.38 3.02 -4.89
C LYS A 404 2.94 4.42 -5.29
N ALA A 405 2.20 4.58 -6.39
CA ALA A 405 1.66 5.87 -6.81
C ALA A 405 0.70 6.44 -5.76
N LEU A 406 -0.21 5.64 -5.21
CA LEU A 406 -1.10 6.07 -4.12
C LEU A 406 -0.34 6.54 -2.88
N ILE A 407 0.70 5.80 -2.45
CA ILE A 407 1.53 6.21 -1.32
C ILE A 407 2.24 7.54 -1.63
N VAL A 408 2.82 7.67 -2.82
CA VAL A 408 3.49 8.90 -3.26
C VAL A 408 2.53 10.07 -3.31
N ASP A 409 1.35 9.92 -3.90
CA ASP A 409 0.34 10.98 -4.02
C ASP A 409 -0.17 11.42 -2.63
N TYR A 410 -0.47 10.46 -1.74
CA TYR A 410 -0.87 10.76 -0.37
C TYR A 410 0.21 11.53 0.40
N ILE A 411 1.47 11.10 0.32
CA ILE A 411 2.59 11.80 0.95
C ILE A 411 2.79 13.18 0.32
N THR A 412 2.71 13.28 -1.01
CA THR A 412 2.88 14.53 -1.77
C THR A 412 1.85 15.57 -1.35
N LYS A 413 0.62 15.13 -1.06
CA LYS A 413 -0.47 15.99 -0.60
C LYS A 413 -0.35 16.40 0.87
N ASN A 414 0.00 15.46 1.76
CA ASN A 414 -0.15 15.65 3.21
C ASN A 414 1.17 15.90 3.96
N HIS A 415 2.30 15.41 3.45
CA HIS A 415 3.58 15.36 4.18
C HIS A 415 4.78 15.91 3.39
N PHE A 416 4.56 16.47 2.20
CA PHE A 416 5.65 16.93 1.34
C PHE A 416 6.03 18.37 1.63
N ASP A 417 7.34 18.64 1.71
CA ASP A 417 7.87 19.99 1.88
C ASP A 417 8.45 20.50 0.55
N TYR A 418 7.67 21.37 -0.10
CA TYR A 418 8.01 21.94 -1.40
C TYR A 418 9.14 22.97 -1.32
N GLU A 419 9.37 23.59 -0.16
CA GLU A 419 10.43 24.58 0.01
C GLU A 419 11.80 23.89 0.08
N MET A 420 11.91 22.85 0.92
CA MET A 420 13.12 22.03 0.99
C MET A 420 13.38 21.28 -0.32
N ALA A 421 12.32 20.81 -1.00
CA ALA A 421 12.43 20.08 -2.27
C ALA A 421 13.13 20.90 -3.38
N LYS A 422 13.13 22.23 -3.33
CA LYS A 422 13.84 23.10 -4.30
C LYS A 422 15.36 22.85 -4.33
N TYR A 423 15.91 22.30 -3.25
CA TYR A 423 17.34 22.05 -3.07
C TYR A 423 17.75 20.60 -3.35
N VAL A 424 16.80 19.71 -3.66
CA VAL A 424 17.05 18.28 -3.81
C VAL A 424 16.47 17.77 -5.13
N LYS A 425 17.26 16.99 -5.87
CA LYS A 425 16.80 16.30 -7.09
C LYS A 425 17.10 14.81 -7.00
N PRO A 426 16.16 13.91 -7.35
CA PRO A 426 16.44 12.49 -7.39
C PRO A 426 17.38 12.16 -8.55
N ARG A 427 18.21 11.12 -8.38
CA ARG A 427 19.06 10.62 -9.46
C ARG A 427 18.29 9.75 -10.43
N ASN A 428 17.36 8.93 -9.92
CA ASN A 428 16.44 8.08 -10.67
C ASN A 428 15.01 8.46 -10.30
N LYS A 429 14.39 9.30 -11.11
CA LYS A 429 13.03 9.79 -10.85
C LYS A 429 12.00 8.65 -10.91
N PHE A 430 11.16 8.55 -9.88
CA PHE A 430 9.94 7.75 -9.94
C PHE A 430 8.98 8.33 -10.98
N LYS A 431 8.53 7.50 -11.92
CA LYS A 431 7.50 7.83 -12.89
C LYS A 431 6.24 7.06 -12.54
N ALA A 432 5.25 7.73 -11.97
CA ALA A 432 3.90 7.21 -11.96
C ALA A 432 3.40 7.23 -13.41
N ASP A 433 3.13 6.07 -13.99
CA ASP A 433 2.40 6.01 -15.26
C ASP A 433 1.01 6.61 -15.01
N LEU A 434 0.47 7.41 -15.95
CA LEU A 434 -0.89 7.92 -15.87
C LEU A 434 -1.85 6.72 -15.81
N LEU A 435 -2.29 6.38 -14.60
CA LEU A 435 -3.22 5.29 -14.39
C LEU A 435 -4.63 5.82 -14.72
N PRO A 436 -5.47 5.05 -15.42
CA PRO A 436 -6.81 5.48 -15.81
C PRO A 436 -7.80 5.60 -14.64
N ILE A 437 -7.36 5.23 -13.43
CA ILE A 437 -8.09 5.38 -12.17
C ILE A 437 -7.52 6.62 -11.48
N SER A 438 -8.37 7.59 -11.14
CA SER A 438 -7.96 8.78 -10.39
C SER A 438 -7.48 8.39 -8.99
N THR A 439 -6.17 8.38 -8.81
CA THR A 439 -5.55 8.25 -7.48
C THR A 439 -6.03 9.37 -6.57
N ASP A 440 -6.24 10.57 -7.12
CA ASP A 440 -6.80 11.74 -6.44
C ASP A 440 -8.06 11.43 -5.65
N THR A 441 -9.03 10.70 -6.21
CA THR A 441 -10.29 10.39 -5.52
C THR A 441 -10.07 9.47 -4.31
N LEU A 442 -9.15 8.51 -4.43
CA LEU A 442 -8.81 7.60 -3.33
C LEU A 442 -8.01 8.33 -2.24
N VAL A 443 -7.10 9.21 -2.63
CA VAL A 443 -6.29 10.00 -1.71
C VAL A 443 -7.13 11.07 -1.01
N ASP A 444 -8.03 11.76 -1.73
CA ASP A 444 -8.97 12.75 -1.17
C ASP A 444 -9.90 12.17 -0.13
N SER A 445 -10.27 10.90 -0.29
CA SER A 445 -11.12 10.17 0.65
C SER A 445 -10.37 9.57 1.85
N SER A 446 -9.03 9.60 1.84
CA SER A 446 -8.18 9.06 2.90
C SER A 446 -7.76 10.18 3.84
N GLU A 447 -8.36 10.25 5.03
CA GLU A 447 -8.02 11.26 6.03
C GLU A 447 -6.78 10.85 6.84
N SER A 448 -6.49 9.55 6.93
CA SER A 448 -5.39 9.02 7.71
C SER A 448 -4.55 7.97 6.97
N PHE A 449 -3.33 7.73 7.46
CA PHE A 449 -2.49 6.61 7.00
C PHE A 449 -3.17 5.25 7.22
N LYS A 450 -4.09 5.12 8.18
CA LYS A 450 -4.84 3.88 8.42
C LYS A 450 -5.80 3.60 7.26
N ASP A 451 -6.44 4.64 6.73
CA ASP A 451 -7.36 4.51 5.59
C ASP A 451 -6.60 4.12 4.33
N LEU A 452 -5.46 4.79 4.08
CA LEU A 452 -4.56 4.43 2.98
C LEU A 452 -4.06 2.98 3.08
N ASP A 453 -3.66 2.53 4.28
CA ASP A 453 -3.20 1.16 4.54
C ASP A 453 -4.30 0.12 4.29
N SER A 454 -5.55 0.46 4.63
CA SER A 454 -6.73 -0.37 4.34
C SER A 454 -6.94 -0.50 2.82
N ILE A 455 -6.87 0.62 2.10
CA ILE A 455 -7.03 0.65 0.65
C ILE A 455 -5.95 -0.19 -0.04
N ILE A 456 -4.68 0.00 0.34
CA ILE A 456 -3.55 -0.75 -0.22
C ILE A 456 -3.68 -2.25 0.10
N GLY A 457 -4.07 -2.59 1.33
CA GLY A 457 -4.25 -3.99 1.73
C GLY A 457 -5.34 -4.73 0.96
N ASP A 458 -6.32 -4.01 0.39
CA ASP A 458 -7.33 -4.60 -0.49
C ASP A 458 -6.84 -4.76 -1.94
N ILE A 459 -5.98 -3.85 -2.39
CA ILE A 459 -5.40 -3.85 -3.76
C ILE A 459 -4.35 -4.96 -3.87
N GLU A 460 -3.46 -5.06 -2.89
CA GLU A 460 -2.34 -6.01 -2.91
C GLU A 460 -2.81 -7.45 -2.67
N ASN A 461 -2.46 -8.36 -3.59
CA ASN A 461 -2.81 -9.78 -3.49
C ASN A 461 -2.19 -10.45 -2.25
N SER A 462 -1.03 -9.96 -1.84
CA SER A 462 -0.26 -10.42 -0.69
C SER A 462 -0.65 -9.71 0.62
N HIS A 463 -1.66 -8.83 0.59
CA HIS A 463 -2.10 -8.01 1.73
C HIS A 463 -0.96 -7.27 2.44
N ILE A 464 0.06 -6.86 1.68
CA ILE A 464 1.18 -6.09 2.18
C ILE A 464 0.67 -4.74 2.67
N LYS A 465 1.17 -4.32 3.83
CA LYS A 465 0.85 -3.05 4.48
C LYS A 465 1.99 -2.06 4.31
N ILE A 466 1.67 -0.78 4.42
CA ILE A 466 2.65 0.31 4.44
C ILE A 466 3.71 0.01 5.51
N PRO A 467 5.02 0.16 5.19
CA PRO A 467 6.09 -0.09 6.15
C PRO A 467 5.85 0.63 7.48
N VAL A 468 5.94 -0.13 8.58
CA VAL A 468 5.70 0.41 9.94
C VAL A 468 6.62 1.59 10.22
N LEU A 469 7.87 1.53 9.76
CA LEU A 469 8.84 2.59 9.94
C LEU A 469 8.41 3.92 9.30
N LEU A 470 7.86 3.89 8.09
CA LEU A 470 7.33 5.08 7.42
C LEU A 470 6.23 5.73 8.29
N ARG A 471 5.31 4.91 8.83
CA ARG A 471 4.26 5.39 9.73
C ARG A 471 4.82 6.01 11.01
N GLN A 472 5.86 5.40 11.60
CA GLN A 472 6.51 5.95 12.80
C GLN A 472 7.11 7.32 12.52
N TYR A 473 7.84 7.50 11.42
CA TYR A 473 8.36 8.81 11.05
C TYR A 473 7.26 9.84 10.82
N MET A 474 6.16 9.47 10.17
CA MET A 474 5.04 10.39 9.93
C MET A 474 4.40 10.86 11.26
N ASN A 475 4.33 9.99 12.26
CA ASN A 475 3.89 10.35 13.62
C ASN A 475 4.87 11.32 14.34
N LEU A 476 6.11 11.44 13.87
CA LEU A 476 7.09 12.44 14.34
C LEU A 476 7.04 13.73 13.52
N ASN A 477 5.96 13.97 12.77
CA ASN A 477 5.82 15.10 11.84
C ASN A 477 6.91 15.16 10.76
N ALA A 478 7.44 14.00 10.36
CA ALA A 478 8.41 13.93 9.27
C ALA A 478 7.87 14.54 7.97
N LYS A 479 8.77 15.17 7.22
CA LYS A 479 8.52 15.67 5.87
C LYS A 479 9.26 14.81 4.85
N ILE A 480 8.62 14.58 3.70
CA ILE A 480 9.28 14.01 2.52
C ILE A 480 9.57 15.13 1.54
N ILE A 481 10.77 15.13 0.96
CA ILE A 481 11.22 16.22 0.06
C ILE A 481 11.57 15.74 -1.34
N SER A 482 11.68 14.43 -1.55
CA SER A 482 11.97 13.86 -2.85
C SER A 482 11.71 12.35 -2.88
N PHE A 483 11.54 11.79 -4.08
CA PHE A 483 11.40 10.35 -4.29
C PHE A 483 12.38 9.86 -5.36
N ASN A 484 13.07 8.75 -5.08
CA ASN A 484 14.07 8.14 -5.94
C ASN A 484 13.84 6.63 -6.05
N ILE A 485 14.15 6.03 -7.21
CA ILE A 485 14.24 4.58 -7.34
C ILE A 485 15.69 4.14 -7.11
N ASP A 486 15.92 3.16 -6.23
CA ASP A 486 17.27 2.62 -5.98
C ASP A 486 17.47 1.25 -6.65
N PRO A 487 18.19 1.19 -7.79
CA PRO A 487 18.49 -0.07 -8.46
C PRO A 487 19.45 -0.98 -7.68
N LYS A 488 20.24 -0.43 -6.75
CA LYS A 488 21.17 -1.20 -5.91
C LYS A 488 20.45 -1.89 -4.76
N PHE A 489 19.21 -1.51 -4.48
CA PHE A 489 18.37 -2.06 -3.42
C PHE A 489 17.04 -2.59 -3.98
N SER A 490 17.16 -3.42 -5.02
CA SER A 490 16.03 -4.14 -5.64
C SER A 490 14.94 -3.25 -6.25
N ASP A 491 15.32 -2.09 -6.79
CA ASP A 491 14.40 -1.09 -7.39
C ASP A 491 13.32 -0.61 -6.39
N CYS A 492 13.66 -0.51 -5.10
CA CYS A 492 12.78 0.09 -4.10
C CYS A 492 12.55 1.58 -4.39
N LEU A 493 11.44 2.10 -3.88
CA LEU A 493 11.12 3.52 -3.92
C LEU A 493 11.54 4.17 -2.61
N ASP A 494 12.56 5.02 -2.66
CA ASP A 494 13.06 5.74 -1.50
C ASP A 494 12.48 7.16 -1.45
N GLY A 495 11.84 7.48 -0.33
CA GLY A 495 11.51 8.85 0.04
C GLY A 495 12.68 9.48 0.81
N PHE A 496 13.14 10.67 0.41
CA PHE A 496 14.03 11.47 1.23
C PHE A 496 13.21 12.06 2.38
N LEU A 497 13.41 11.54 3.57
CA LEU A 497 12.75 11.95 4.79
C LEU A 497 13.61 12.91 5.63
N VAL A 498 12.96 13.91 6.22
CA VAL A 498 13.54 14.85 7.19
C VAL A 498 12.61 14.99 8.39
N VAL A 499 13.17 14.95 9.60
CA VAL A 499 12.50 15.26 10.87
C VAL A 499 13.27 16.39 11.53
N ASP A 500 12.56 17.43 11.94
CA ASP A 500 13.08 18.46 12.83
C ASP A 500 12.71 18.08 14.27
N THR A 501 13.70 17.89 15.14
CA THR A 501 13.45 17.45 16.52
C THR A 501 12.59 18.42 17.31
N HIS A 502 12.59 19.71 16.96
CA HIS A 502 11.73 20.71 17.58
C HIS A 502 10.25 20.56 17.23
N ASN A 503 9.94 19.87 16.14
CA ASN A 503 8.56 19.67 15.67
C ASN A 503 8.00 18.31 16.06
N ILE A 504 8.74 17.50 16.84
CA ILE A 504 8.25 16.23 17.33
C ILE A 504 7.12 16.47 18.35
N PRO A 505 5.96 15.81 18.21
CA PRO A 505 4.87 15.95 19.17
C PRO A 505 5.30 15.63 20.62
N PRO A 506 4.94 16.46 21.62
CA PRO A 506 5.31 16.21 23.01
C PRO A 506 4.90 14.83 23.52
N GLU A 507 3.71 14.35 23.13
CA GLU A 507 3.22 13.01 23.50
C GLU A 507 4.16 11.89 23.02
N MET A 508 4.79 12.06 21.86
CA MET A 508 5.77 11.10 21.33
C MET A 508 7.08 11.16 22.11
N LEU A 509 7.52 12.36 22.49
CA LEU A 509 8.67 12.55 23.37
C LEU A 509 8.42 11.96 24.75
N GLU A 510 7.24 12.15 25.34
CA GLU A 510 6.88 11.53 26.62
C GLU A 510 6.80 10.01 26.51
N LYS A 511 6.24 9.47 25.42
CA LYS A 511 6.12 8.02 25.23
C LYS A 511 7.49 7.35 25.06
N LEU A 512 8.38 7.97 24.30
CA LEU A 512 9.75 7.47 24.08
C LEU A 512 10.68 7.83 25.25
N GLY A 513 10.39 8.91 25.95
CA GLY A 513 11.17 9.51 27.02
C GLY A 513 10.72 9.22 28.43
N LYS A 514 9.63 8.48 28.64
CA LYS A 514 9.31 7.91 29.95
C LYS A 514 10.52 7.11 30.43
N ASN A 515 11.05 7.56 31.58
CA ASN A 515 12.25 7.06 32.25
C ASN A 515 13.60 7.48 31.62
N LEU A 516 13.65 8.36 30.61
CA LEU A 516 14.92 8.94 30.12
C LEU A 516 15.48 10.00 31.07
#